data_AF-A0A2M8PKT4-F1
#
_entry.id   AF-A0A2M8PKT4-F1
#
_cell.length_a   1.000
_cell.length_b   1.000
_cell.length_c   1.000
_cell.angle_alpha   90.00
_cell.angle_beta   90.00
_cell.angle_gamma   90.00
#
_symmetry.space_group_name_H-M   'P 1'
#
loop_
_entity.id
_entity.type
_entity.pdbx_description
1 polymer ?
#
loop_
_entity_poly.entity_id
_entity_poly.type
_entity_poly.pdbx_seq_one_letter_code
_entity_poly.pdbx_strand_id
1 'polypeptide(L)'
;CFESNYAFFTLLRALGYEGYLTINNMDDDGSPNTTPSIGCHSAIVLLLNGDKWLVDVGLPVYCALPIIEGQTTTAYSDFHRYTVSPDGDSRYHILRDGYPKPNCFTLIDKPVSDDVYRQRVIRDYGPDGLFLSHIIINLVIGNVPYRFSSADVPYHLEYF
;
A
#
# COMPACT_ATOMS: atom_id res chain seq x y z
N CYS A 1 2.37 7.33 -3.12
CA CYS A 1 2.90 6.10 -2.48
C CYS A 1 4.28 5.72 -3.02
N PHE A 2 4.50 5.91 -4.33
CA PHE A 2 5.76 5.59 -5.00
C PHE A 2 6.97 6.26 -4.35
N GLU A 3 6.90 7.54 -4.05
CA GLU A 3 8.00 8.33 -3.51
C GLU A 3 8.41 7.85 -2.12
N SER A 4 7.43 7.67 -1.23
CA SER A 4 7.66 7.20 0.14
C SER A 4 8.27 5.80 0.16
N ASN A 5 7.70 4.86 -0.62
CA ASN A 5 8.20 3.49 -0.66
C ASN A 5 9.56 3.39 -1.35
N TYR A 6 9.81 4.17 -2.40
CA TYR A 6 11.13 4.21 -3.04
C TYR A 6 12.22 4.77 -2.12
N ALA A 7 11.94 5.87 -1.42
CA ALA A 7 12.86 6.46 -0.46
C ALA A 7 13.13 5.50 0.71
N PHE A 8 12.09 4.90 1.27
CA PHE A 8 12.24 3.98 2.39
C PHE A 8 12.93 2.67 1.99
N PHE A 9 12.62 2.12 0.81
CA PHE A 9 13.33 0.95 0.31
C PHE A 9 14.81 1.24 0.03
N THR A 10 15.14 2.43 -0.46
CA THR A 10 16.54 2.87 -0.62
C THR A 10 17.28 2.87 0.72
N LEU A 11 16.64 3.38 1.78
CA LEU A 11 17.18 3.32 3.14
C LEU A 11 17.36 1.87 3.62
N LEU A 12 16.34 1.02 3.48
CA LEU A 12 16.41 -0.39 3.88
C LEU A 12 17.55 -1.13 3.17
N ARG A 13 17.73 -0.91 1.86
CA ARG A 13 18.86 -1.46 1.11
C ARG A 13 20.21 -0.97 1.62
N ALA A 14 20.32 0.32 1.96
CA ALA A 14 21.55 0.88 2.54
C ALA A 14 21.88 0.27 3.91
N LEU A 15 20.86 -0.21 4.64
CA LEU A 15 21.00 -0.94 5.91
C LEU A 15 21.27 -2.44 5.72
N GLY A 16 21.36 -2.93 4.48
CA GLY A 16 21.66 -4.33 4.17
C GLY A 16 20.45 -5.26 4.07
N TYR A 17 19.22 -4.72 4.04
CA TYR A 17 18.04 -5.53 3.79
C TYR A 17 17.93 -5.92 2.31
N GLU A 18 17.49 -7.15 2.07
CA GLU A 18 17.15 -7.67 0.75
C GLU A 18 15.64 -7.61 0.51
N GLY A 19 15.24 -7.41 -0.75
CA GLY A 19 13.84 -7.27 -1.11
C GLY A 19 13.64 -6.69 -2.50
N TYR A 20 12.39 -6.31 -2.80
CA TYR A 20 12.01 -5.68 -4.06
C TYR A 20 10.78 -4.78 -3.90
N LEU A 21 10.62 -3.87 -4.85
CA LEU A 21 9.43 -3.05 -5.01
C LEU A 21 8.39 -3.78 -5.86
N THR A 22 7.12 -3.53 -5.56
CA THR A 22 5.97 -4.04 -6.31
C THR A 22 5.13 -2.89 -6.87
N ILE A 23 4.36 -3.21 -7.92
CA ILE A 23 3.30 -2.35 -8.48
C ILE A 23 1.97 -3.09 -8.31
N ASN A 24 1.04 -2.46 -7.60
CA ASN A 24 -0.15 -3.08 -7.03
C ASN A 24 -1.43 -2.41 -7.52
N ASN A 25 -2.54 -3.13 -7.37
CA ASN A 25 -3.86 -2.64 -7.75
C ASN A 25 -4.61 -2.18 -6.51
N MET A 26 -5.43 -1.15 -6.65
CA MET A 26 -6.40 -0.78 -5.62
C MET A 26 -7.80 -0.99 -6.17
N ASP A 27 -8.65 -1.66 -5.41
CA ASP A 27 -10.07 -1.67 -5.71
C ASP A 27 -10.59 -0.26 -5.50
N ASP A 28 -11.35 0.23 -6.46
CA ASP A 28 -11.85 1.60 -6.44
C ASP A 28 -12.89 1.76 -5.32
N ASP A 29 -13.06 3.02 -4.88
CA ASP A 29 -13.73 3.67 -3.74
C ASP A 29 -14.87 3.01 -2.93
N GLY A 30 -15.10 1.71 -2.98
CA GLY A 30 -16.20 1.01 -2.30
C GLY A 30 -17.51 1.02 -3.09
N SER A 31 -17.54 1.54 -4.32
CA SER A 31 -18.69 1.46 -5.20
C SER A 31 -18.80 0.08 -5.87
N PRO A 32 -19.98 -0.56 -5.90
CA PRO A 32 -20.18 -1.88 -6.50
C PRO A 32 -20.01 -1.93 -8.03
N ASN A 33 -19.76 -0.78 -8.67
CA ASN A 33 -19.64 -0.64 -10.13
C ASN A 33 -18.31 -0.04 -10.59
N THR A 34 -17.32 0.11 -9.70
CA THR A 34 -16.07 0.75 -10.07
C THR A 34 -15.01 -0.24 -10.55
N THR A 35 -14.26 0.20 -11.56
CA THR A 35 -13.20 -0.60 -12.19
C THR A 35 -11.95 -0.48 -11.33
N PRO A 36 -11.30 -1.58 -10.91
CA PRO A 36 -10.06 -1.51 -10.12
C PRO A 36 -9.02 -0.63 -10.80
N SER A 37 -8.36 0.23 -10.01
CA SER A 37 -7.27 1.05 -10.51
C SER A 37 -6.00 0.22 -10.61
N ILE A 38 -5.62 -0.11 -11.84
CA ILE A 38 -4.54 -1.06 -12.12
C ILE A 38 -3.15 -0.41 -12.01
N GLY A 39 -2.30 -1.00 -11.18
CA GLY A 39 -0.91 -0.60 -10.97
C GLY A 39 -0.74 0.76 -10.31
N CYS A 40 -1.77 1.29 -9.65
CA CYS A 40 -1.77 2.64 -9.07
C CYS A 40 -1.04 2.74 -7.73
N HIS A 41 -0.65 1.61 -7.15
CA HIS A 41 -0.01 1.58 -5.84
C HIS A 41 1.33 0.87 -5.90
N SER A 42 2.17 1.12 -4.89
CA SER A 42 3.43 0.42 -4.72
C SER A 42 3.61 0.02 -3.27
N ALA A 43 4.23 -1.13 -3.04
CA ALA A 43 4.70 -1.57 -1.73
C ALA A 43 6.09 -2.21 -1.85
N ILE A 44 6.63 -2.66 -0.72
CA ILE A 44 7.94 -3.31 -0.61
C ILE A 44 7.73 -4.74 -0.11
N VAL A 45 8.41 -5.71 -0.71
CA VAL A 45 8.56 -7.05 -0.14
C VAL A 45 10.00 -7.23 0.31
N LEU A 46 10.20 -7.45 1.60
CA LEU A 46 11.49 -7.80 2.19
C LEU A 46 11.66 -9.31 2.30
N LEU A 47 12.90 -9.76 2.15
CA LEU A 47 13.31 -11.14 2.32
C LEU A 47 14.10 -11.25 3.63
N LEU A 48 13.50 -11.90 4.63
CA LEU A 48 14.12 -12.10 5.95
C LEU A 48 14.22 -13.60 6.22
N ASN A 49 15.45 -14.14 6.26
CA ASN A 49 15.70 -15.57 6.47
C ASN A 49 14.95 -16.50 5.50
N GLY A 50 14.69 -16.04 4.27
CA GLY A 50 13.92 -16.76 3.26
C GLY A 50 12.41 -16.51 3.29
N ASP A 51 11.91 -15.84 4.32
CA ASP A 51 10.49 -15.47 4.44
C ASP A 51 10.21 -14.11 3.80
N LYS A 52 9.01 -13.97 3.23
CA LYS A 52 8.54 -12.73 2.61
C LYS A 52 7.76 -11.89 3.61
N TRP A 53 8.08 -10.59 3.67
CA TRP A 53 7.41 -9.63 4.53
C TRP A 53 6.99 -8.39 3.72
N LEU A 54 5.70 -8.09 3.71
CA LEU A 54 5.17 -6.85 3.12
C LEU A 54 5.46 -5.67 4.03
N VAL A 55 5.92 -4.58 3.44
CA VAL A 55 6.12 -3.28 4.09
C VAL A 55 5.57 -2.18 3.19
N ASP A 56 4.90 -1.20 3.78
CA ASP A 56 4.33 -0.07 3.04
C ASP A 56 4.25 1.19 3.90
N VAL A 57 4.97 2.23 3.48
CA VAL A 57 4.95 3.56 4.11
C VAL A 57 4.29 4.62 3.23
N GLY A 58 3.80 4.24 2.03
CA GLY A 58 3.14 5.10 1.06
C GLY A 58 1.61 5.08 1.16
N LEU A 59 1.04 3.93 1.55
CA LEU A 59 -0.29 3.80 2.13
C LEU A 59 -0.07 3.09 3.46
N PRO A 60 0.09 3.83 4.57
CA PRO A 60 0.83 3.32 5.72
C PRO A 60 0.19 2.04 6.27
N VAL A 61 0.94 0.94 6.13
CA VAL A 61 0.75 -0.30 6.84
C VAL A 61 1.70 -0.26 8.03
N TYR A 62 1.16 -0.04 9.22
CA TYR A 62 1.95 0.34 10.41
C TYR A 62 2.75 -0.80 11.05
N CYS A 63 2.81 -1.97 10.41
CA CYS A 63 3.67 -3.08 10.78
C CYS A 63 4.04 -3.91 9.54
N ALA A 64 5.11 -4.70 9.63
CA ALA A 64 5.45 -5.65 8.56
C ALA A 64 4.46 -6.82 8.57
N LEU A 65 3.94 -7.21 7.40
CA LEU A 65 2.98 -8.30 7.28
C LEU A 65 3.64 -9.56 6.70
N PRO A 66 3.54 -10.73 7.35
CA PRO A 66 4.12 -11.95 6.80
C PRO A 66 3.32 -12.43 5.59
N ILE A 67 4.01 -12.79 4.52
CA ILE A 67 3.41 -13.39 3.33
C ILE A 67 3.81 -14.87 3.32
N ILE A 68 2.82 -15.75 3.44
CA ILE A 68 3.01 -17.20 3.33
C ILE A 68 2.16 -17.70 2.16
N GLU A 69 2.79 -18.41 1.23
CA GLU A 69 2.13 -18.86 0.01
C GLU A 69 0.89 -19.70 0.31
N GLY A 70 -0.24 -19.32 -0.28
CA GLY A 70 -1.53 -19.99 -0.13
C GLY A 70 -2.16 -19.88 1.26
N GLN A 71 -1.60 -19.11 2.18
CA GLN A 71 -2.11 -18.98 3.55
C GLN A 71 -2.56 -17.57 3.88
N THR A 72 -3.70 -17.48 4.57
CA THR A 72 -4.12 -16.23 5.20
C THR A 72 -3.29 -16.00 6.45
N THR A 73 -2.66 -14.84 6.56
CA THR A 73 -1.90 -14.43 7.74
C THR A 73 -2.53 -13.20 8.39
N THR A 74 -2.16 -12.92 9.63
CA THR A 74 -2.62 -11.75 10.38
C THR A 74 -1.45 -11.14 11.14
N ALA A 75 -1.39 -9.81 11.15
CA ALA A 75 -0.46 -9.06 11.99
C ALA A 75 -1.18 -7.86 12.61
N TYR A 76 -0.58 -7.35 13.68
CA TYR A 76 -1.17 -6.30 14.51
C TYR A 76 -0.22 -5.11 14.55
N SER A 77 -0.80 -3.93 14.53
CA SER A 77 -0.16 -2.68 14.90
C SER A 77 -0.97 -2.05 16.04
N ASP A 78 -0.52 -0.92 16.55
CA ASP A 78 -1.29 -0.15 17.54
C ASP A 78 -2.60 0.43 16.96
N PHE A 79 -2.76 0.44 15.64
CA PHE A 79 -3.88 1.10 14.95
C PHE A 79 -4.86 0.12 14.31
N HIS A 80 -4.34 -0.91 13.64
CA HIS A 80 -5.13 -1.86 12.88
C HIS A 80 -4.62 -3.29 13.07
N ARG A 81 -5.56 -4.23 12.97
CA ARG A 81 -5.28 -5.61 12.60
C ARG A 81 -5.30 -5.71 11.08
N TYR A 82 -4.18 -6.17 10.52
CA TYR A 82 -4.06 -6.43 9.10
C TYR A 82 -4.20 -7.91 8.79
N THR A 83 -4.84 -8.22 7.67
CA THR A 83 -4.96 -9.60 7.15
C THR A 83 -4.38 -9.64 5.74
N VAL A 84 -3.46 -10.59 5.49
CA VAL A 84 -3.01 -10.92 4.14
C VAL A 84 -3.79 -12.13 3.70
N SER A 85 -4.62 -12.01 2.67
CA SER A 85 -5.45 -13.12 2.17
C SER A 85 -5.06 -13.46 0.73
N PRO A 86 -4.80 -14.73 0.39
CA PRO A 86 -4.49 -15.11 -0.99
C PRO A 86 -5.65 -14.82 -1.95
N ASP A 87 -5.33 -14.34 -3.15
CA ASP A 87 -6.23 -14.01 -4.27
C ASP A 87 -5.67 -14.58 -5.59
N GLY A 88 -5.17 -15.81 -5.51
CA GLY A 88 -4.50 -16.53 -6.60
C GLY A 88 -2.98 -16.43 -6.57
N ASP A 89 -2.35 -16.93 -7.64
CA ASP A 89 -0.90 -17.11 -7.70
C ASP A 89 -0.16 -15.78 -7.59
N SER A 90 0.69 -15.66 -6.56
CA SER A 90 1.45 -14.44 -6.26
C SER A 90 0.56 -13.19 -6.13
N ARG A 91 -0.66 -13.36 -5.63
CA ARG A 91 -1.64 -12.28 -5.44
C ARG A 91 -2.26 -12.37 -4.06
N TYR A 92 -2.35 -11.24 -3.39
CA TYR A 92 -2.90 -11.17 -2.03
C TYR A 92 -3.71 -9.90 -1.81
N HIS A 93 -4.89 -10.03 -1.21
CA HIS A 93 -5.59 -8.88 -0.64
C HIS A 93 -4.95 -8.49 0.68
N ILE A 94 -4.65 -7.20 0.82
CA ILE A 94 -4.11 -6.60 2.04
C ILE A 94 -5.25 -5.87 2.72
N LEU A 95 -5.78 -6.47 3.77
CA LEU A 95 -6.98 -5.99 4.47
C LEU A 95 -6.62 -5.34 5.80
N ARG A 96 -7.42 -4.38 6.26
CA ARG A 96 -7.38 -3.80 7.61
C ARG A 96 -8.76 -3.80 8.25
N ASP A 97 -8.81 -3.83 9.56
CA ASP A 97 -10.04 -3.61 10.33
C ASP A 97 -10.24 -2.14 10.72
N GLY A 98 -11.41 -1.83 11.29
CA GLY A 98 -11.72 -0.49 11.80
C GLY A 98 -11.91 0.60 10.74
N TYR A 99 -11.88 0.25 9.45
CA TYR A 99 -11.99 1.19 8.34
C TYR A 99 -13.17 0.84 7.42
N PRO A 100 -13.96 1.81 6.92
CA PRO A 100 -15.11 1.53 6.04
C PRO A 100 -14.76 0.77 4.76
N LYS A 101 -13.54 0.98 4.26
CA LYS A 101 -12.92 0.26 3.14
C LYS A 101 -11.88 -0.74 3.68
N PRO A 102 -12.24 -2.02 3.88
CA PRO A 102 -11.36 -2.96 4.53
C PRO A 102 -10.19 -3.38 3.63
N ASN A 103 -10.38 -3.43 2.30
CA ASN A 103 -9.28 -3.70 1.38
C ASN A 103 -8.40 -2.44 1.23
N CYS A 104 -7.14 -2.54 1.63
CA CYS A 104 -6.13 -1.51 1.40
C CYS A 104 -5.71 -1.53 -0.07
N PHE A 105 -5.30 -2.71 -0.58
CA PHE A 105 -4.90 -2.93 -1.96
C PHE A 105 -4.73 -4.44 -2.22
N THR A 106 -4.66 -4.79 -3.50
CA THR A 106 -4.29 -6.13 -3.96
C THR A 106 -2.82 -6.13 -4.35
N LEU A 107 -2.00 -6.79 -3.54
CA LEU A 107 -0.58 -7.02 -3.78
C LEU A 107 -0.40 -7.94 -4.98
N ILE A 108 0.41 -7.51 -5.93
CA ILE A 108 0.97 -8.36 -6.98
C ILE A 108 2.41 -8.68 -6.56
N ASP A 109 2.62 -9.87 -6.02
CA ASP A 109 3.90 -10.31 -5.46
C ASP A 109 4.91 -10.67 -6.57
N LYS A 110 5.33 -9.64 -7.32
CA LYS A 110 6.29 -9.74 -8.41
C LYS A 110 7.27 -8.57 -8.34
N PRO A 111 8.59 -8.84 -8.44
CA PRO A 111 9.58 -7.77 -8.47
C PRO A 111 9.40 -6.91 -9.73
N VAL A 112 9.60 -5.62 -9.56
CA VAL A 112 9.60 -4.63 -10.65
C VAL A 112 11.00 -4.03 -10.78
N SER A 113 11.46 -3.83 -12.03
CA SER A 113 12.73 -3.15 -12.27
C SER A 113 12.66 -1.67 -11.93
N ASP A 114 13.81 -1.08 -11.60
CA ASP A 114 13.90 0.35 -11.28
C ASP A 114 13.34 1.24 -12.40
N ASP A 115 13.67 0.92 -13.66
CA ASP A 115 13.17 1.66 -14.82
C ASP A 115 11.65 1.62 -14.91
N VAL A 116 11.03 0.43 -14.77
CA VAL A 116 9.57 0.29 -14.82
C VAL A 116 8.93 1.03 -13.65
N TYR A 117 9.53 0.97 -12.47
CA TYR A 117 9.06 1.69 -11.30
C TYR A 117 9.05 3.20 -11.54
N ARG A 118 10.17 3.77 -11.97
CA ARG A 118 10.33 5.20 -12.24
C ARG A 118 9.37 5.68 -13.33
N GLN A 119 9.19 4.90 -14.40
CA GLN A 119 8.21 5.21 -15.44
C GLN A 119 6.79 5.25 -14.89
N ARG A 120 6.45 4.38 -13.93
CA ARG A 120 5.15 4.43 -13.28
C ARG A 120 4.97 5.68 -12.44
N VAL A 121 5.99 6.11 -11.69
CA VAL A 121 5.97 7.37 -10.93
C VAL A 121 5.74 8.55 -11.86
N ILE A 122 6.51 8.66 -12.95
CA ILE A 122 6.39 9.75 -13.92
C ILE A 122 4.96 9.82 -14.49
N ARG A 123 4.36 8.66 -14.79
CA ARG A 123 2.99 8.61 -15.31
C ARG A 123 1.95 9.16 -14.35
N ASP A 124 2.16 9.04 -13.04
CA ASP A 124 1.24 9.55 -12.01
C ASP A 124 1.18 11.08 -11.97
N TYR A 125 2.18 11.75 -12.55
CA TYR A 125 2.22 13.20 -12.77
C TYR A 125 1.80 13.62 -14.19
N GLY A 126 1.44 12.67 -15.05
CA GLY A 126 0.94 12.93 -16.40
C GLY A 126 -0.54 13.32 -16.41
N PRO A 127 -1.12 13.66 -17.58
CA PRO A 127 -2.52 14.08 -17.69
C PRO A 127 -3.55 13.11 -17.09
N ASP A 128 -3.22 11.81 -17.05
CA ASP A 128 -4.06 10.75 -16.50
C ASP A 128 -3.70 10.39 -15.04
N GLY A 129 -2.97 11.26 -14.35
CA GLY A 129 -2.55 11.08 -12.96
C GLY A 129 -3.73 11.06 -11.99
N LEU A 130 -3.79 10.06 -11.10
CA LEU A 130 -4.97 9.80 -10.27
C LEU A 130 -5.21 10.84 -9.18
N PHE A 131 -4.16 11.56 -8.76
CA PHE A 131 -4.21 12.49 -7.64
C PHE A 131 -4.14 13.97 -8.06
N LEU A 132 -4.09 14.29 -9.36
CA LEU A 132 -3.92 15.67 -9.83
C LEU A 132 -5.08 16.61 -9.46
N SER A 133 -6.28 16.06 -9.23
CA SER A 133 -7.48 16.79 -8.83
C SER A 133 -7.89 16.57 -7.36
N HIS A 134 -7.07 15.89 -6.57
CA HIS A 134 -7.42 15.50 -5.20
C HIS A 134 -6.33 15.90 -4.20
N ILE A 135 -6.74 16.37 -3.03
CA ILE A 135 -5.86 16.56 -1.89
C ILE A 135 -6.14 15.41 -0.91
N ILE A 136 -5.14 14.58 -0.68
CA ILE A 136 -5.17 13.51 0.32
C ILE A 136 -4.01 13.71 1.27
N ILE A 137 -4.29 13.70 2.56
CA ILE A 137 -3.27 13.82 3.61
C ILE A 137 -3.46 12.66 4.57
N ASN A 138 -2.38 11.92 4.83
CA ASN A 138 -2.31 10.93 5.90
C ASN A 138 -1.20 11.34 6.85
N LEU A 139 -1.49 11.32 8.15
CA LEU A 139 -0.57 11.78 9.18
C LEU A 139 -0.82 11.05 10.49
N VAL A 140 0.23 10.84 11.28
CA VAL A 140 0.12 10.29 12.63
C VAL A 140 0.54 11.37 13.62
N ILE A 141 -0.36 11.78 14.51
CA ILE A 141 -0.08 12.76 15.58
C ILE A 141 -0.40 12.10 16.91
N GLY A 142 0.56 12.07 17.84
CA GLY A 142 0.31 11.55 19.20
C GLY A 142 -0.17 10.10 19.24
N ASN A 143 0.33 9.25 18.34
CA ASN A 143 -0.12 7.87 18.14
C ASN A 143 -1.60 7.76 17.74
N VAL A 144 -2.10 8.72 16.97
CA VAL A 144 -3.42 8.67 16.33
C VAL A 144 -3.24 8.91 14.84
N PRO A 145 -3.68 7.97 13.98
CA PRO A 145 -3.68 8.14 12.53
C PRO A 145 -4.86 9.03 12.12
N TYR A 146 -4.57 9.99 11.26
CA TYR A 146 -5.54 10.91 10.68
C TYR A 146 -5.49 10.82 9.16
N ARG A 147 -6.66 10.96 8.54
CA ARG A 147 -6.81 11.05 7.10
C ARG A 147 -7.70 12.24 6.73
N PHE A 148 -7.26 12.98 5.73
CA PHE A 148 -8.06 13.97 5.02
C PHE A 148 -8.15 13.57 3.55
N SER A 149 -9.31 13.80 2.94
CA SER A 149 -9.53 13.63 1.51
C SER A 149 -10.49 14.70 1.03
N SER A 150 -10.08 15.45 0.00
CA SER A 150 -10.91 16.50 -0.60
C SER A 150 -12.13 15.98 -1.37
N ALA A 151 -12.25 14.65 -1.54
CA ALA A 151 -13.42 14.00 -2.12
C ALA A 151 -14.56 13.83 -1.11
N ASP A 152 -14.26 13.83 0.20
CA ASP A 152 -15.23 13.56 1.26
C ASP A 152 -15.89 14.89 1.70
N VAL A 153 -17.21 15.04 1.47
CA VAL A 153 -17.99 16.26 1.77
C VAL A 153 -19.11 15.94 2.77
N PRO A 154 -19.30 16.73 3.86
CA PRO A 154 -18.55 17.93 4.22
C PRO A 154 -17.09 17.63 4.57
N TYR A 155 -16.19 18.57 4.28
CA TYR A 155 -14.78 18.40 4.60
C TYR A 155 -14.57 18.15 6.09
N HIS A 156 -13.87 17.08 6.41
CA HIS A 156 -13.55 16.70 7.78
C HIS A 156 -12.23 15.94 7.81
N LEU A 157 -11.64 15.87 9.01
CA LEU A 157 -10.49 15.02 9.29
C LEU A 157 -11.01 13.74 9.95
N GLU A 158 -10.75 12.60 9.34
CA GLU A 158 -11.03 11.29 9.92
C GLU A 158 -9.90 10.91 10.87
N TYR A 159 -10.22 10.18 11.93
CA TYR A 159 -9.26 9.54 12.83
C TYR A 159 -9.69 8.10 13.11
N PHE A 160 -8.71 7.22 13.36
CA PHE A 160 -8.92 5.78 13.57
C PHE A 160 -8.29 5.33 14.88
#